data_AF-A0A2E0H0A3-F1
#
_entry.id   AF-A0A2E0H0A3-F1
#
_cell.length_a   1.000
_cell.length_b   1.000
_cell.length_c   1.000
_cell.angle_alpha   90.00
_cell.angle_beta   90.00
_cell.angle_gamma   90.00
#
_symmetry.space_group_name_H-M   'P 1'
#
loop_
_entity.id
_entity.type
_entity.pdbx_description
1 polymer ?
#
loop_
_entity_poly.entity_id
_entity_poly.type
_entity_poly.pdbx_seq_one_letter_code
_entity_poly.pdbx_strand_id
1 'polypeptide(L)'
;MANSVSVNTTNKDLWGGGAEPFKASYGKLMMWFFLISDAFTFSAFLIAYGVIRFRHPGYEGTLSDFSFSQTYWPVPEKVFEAFPFFHGVELPLVFVGLMTFILILSSVTMVLAVEAGHRMDRQGVEKWMIWTIIGGLTFLGCQAWEWSHFIHGTDAGSRLLDGSIIYGANLQLNQYGPPDFAAFFFFITGFHGFHVFSGVALNFLIFYQATVGIFERRGHY
;
A
#
# COMPACT_ATOMS: atom_id res chain seq x y z
N MET A 1 65.73 16.74 -30.09
CA MET A 1 64.29 16.96 -29.88
C MET A 1 63.72 15.66 -29.34
N ALA A 2 63.41 15.59 -28.05
CA ALA A 2 62.89 14.38 -27.42
C ALA A 2 61.37 14.35 -27.56
N ASN A 3 60.84 13.28 -28.17
CA ASN A 3 59.40 13.06 -28.32
C ASN A 3 58.81 12.67 -26.95
N SER A 4 57.97 13.53 -26.39
CA SER A 4 57.15 13.18 -25.23
C SER A 4 55.97 12.31 -25.69
N VAL A 5 56.00 11.03 -25.34
CA VAL A 5 54.86 10.12 -25.49
C VAL A 5 53.85 10.46 -24.40
N SER A 6 52.70 11.02 -24.78
CA SER A 6 51.55 11.16 -23.88
C SER A 6 50.87 9.80 -23.75
N VAL A 7 51.01 9.16 -22.59
CA VAL A 7 50.26 7.95 -22.24
C VAL A 7 48.80 8.37 -22.01
N ASN A 8 47.91 7.99 -22.92
CA ASN A 8 46.46 8.11 -22.70
C ASN A 8 46.07 7.08 -21.63
N THR A 9 45.98 7.53 -20.38
CA THR A 9 45.48 6.73 -19.25
C THR A 9 43.96 6.70 -19.28
N THR A 10 43.36 6.05 -20.27
CA THR A 10 41.94 5.63 -20.22
C THR A 10 41.77 4.37 -19.37
N ASN A 11 42.47 4.27 -18.25
CA ASN A 11 42.17 3.28 -17.22
C ASN A 11 41.56 4.05 -16.06
N LYS A 12 40.23 4.09 -16.01
CA LYS A 12 39.49 4.60 -14.85
C LYS A 12 39.93 3.74 -13.67
N ASP A 13 40.75 4.31 -12.81
CA ASP A 13 41.20 3.67 -11.58
C ASP A 13 39.96 3.28 -10.76
N LEU A 14 39.69 1.98 -10.65
CA LEU A 14 38.54 1.44 -9.92
C LEU A 14 38.61 1.78 -8.43
N TRP A 15 39.79 2.13 -7.93
CA TRP A 15 40.06 2.46 -6.53
C TRP A 15 40.28 3.96 -6.29
N GLY A 16 40.27 4.79 -7.35
CA GLY A 16 40.48 6.25 -7.27
C GLY A 16 39.27 7.06 -6.78
N GLY A 17 38.17 6.39 -6.44
CA GLY A 17 36.89 7.04 -6.14
C GLY A 17 36.20 7.60 -7.39
N GLY A 18 34.86 7.66 -7.37
CA GLY A 18 34.06 8.14 -8.51
C GLY A 18 33.70 7.07 -9.56
N ALA A 19 34.17 5.84 -9.41
CA ALA A 19 33.63 4.68 -10.13
C ALA A 19 32.43 4.11 -9.38
N GLU A 20 31.28 4.00 -10.03
CA GLU A 20 30.09 3.37 -9.45
C GLU A 20 30.39 1.90 -9.13
N PRO A 21 30.39 1.46 -7.86
CA PRO A 21 30.49 0.04 -7.56
C PRO A 21 29.30 -0.65 -8.24
N PHE A 22 29.58 -1.67 -9.05
CA PHE A 22 28.60 -2.40 -9.87
C PHE A 22 27.97 -1.65 -11.07
N LYS A 23 28.52 -0.50 -11.52
CA LYS A 23 27.98 0.29 -12.65
C LYS A 23 26.49 0.66 -12.48
N ALA A 24 26.02 0.75 -11.25
CA ALA A 24 24.66 1.14 -10.92
C ALA A 24 24.66 2.59 -10.42
N SER A 25 23.78 3.41 -11.00
CA SER A 25 23.56 4.78 -10.52
C SER A 25 23.17 4.78 -9.04
N TYR A 26 23.74 5.70 -8.28
CA TYR A 26 23.47 5.89 -6.84
C TYR A 26 21.96 5.95 -6.54
N GLY A 27 21.18 6.66 -7.37
CA GLY A 27 19.73 6.75 -7.19
C GLY A 27 19.04 5.40 -7.28
N LYS A 28 19.40 4.57 -8.27
CA LYS A 28 18.85 3.22 -8.42
C LYS A 28 19.21 2.32 -7.24
N LEU A 29 20.45 2.41 -6.75
CA LEU A 29 20.91 1.64 -5.60
C LEU A 29 20.14 2.03 -4.33
N MET A 30 20.00 3.33 -4.06
CA MET A 30 19.26 3.81 -2.88
C MET A 30 17.76 3.47 -2.94
N MET A 31 17.16 3.45 -4.13
CA MET A 31 15.79 2.96 -4.30
C MET A 31 15.66 1.48 -3.90
N TRP A 32 16.61 0.62 -4.27
CA TRP A 32 16.59 -0.79 -3.84
C TRP A 32 16.74 -0.94 -2.32
N PHE A 33 17.64 -0.18 -1.69
CA PHE A 33 17.78 -0.18 -0.24
C PHE A 33 16.49 0.26 0.45
N PHE A 34 15.86 1.34 -0.04
CA PHE A 34 14.58 1.81 0.44
C PHE A 34 13.49 0.72 0.34
N LEU A 35 13.31 0.11 -0.85
CA LEU A 35 12.31 -0.94 -1.06
C LEU A 35 12.53 -2.17 -0.19
N ILE A 36 13.79 -2.59 0.02
CA ILE A 36 14.12 -3.72 0.90
C ILE A 36 13.81 -3.36 2.36
N SER A 37 14.15 -2.15 2.81
CA SER A 37 13.85 -1.70 4.17
C SER A 37 12.36 -1.65 4.45
N ASP A 38 11.56 -1.24 3.46
CA ASP A 38 10.10 -1.22 3.56
C ASP A 38 9.53 -2.65 3.62
N ALA A 39 10.01 -3.55 2.76
CA ALA A 39 9.63 -4.96 2.78
C ALA A 39 9.91 -5.63 4.14
N PHE A 40 11.05 -5.33 4.78
CA PHE A 40 11.33 -5.81 6.14
C PHE A 40 10.38 -5.24 7.19
N THR A 41 10.00 -3.97 7.06
CA THR A 41 9.05 -3.32 7.98
C THR A 41 7.68 -3.98 7.90
N PHE A 42 7.14 -4.20 6.70
CA PHE A 42 5.89 -4.95 6.52
C PHE A 42 5.99 -6.41 6.99
N SER A 43 7.13 -7.06 6.74
CA SER A 43 7.36 -8.43 7.20
C SER A 43 7.30 -8.54 8.72
N ALA A 44 7.89 -7.58 9.45
CA ALA A 44 7.83 -7.54 10.91
C ALA A 44 6.38 -7.41 11.41
N PHE A 45 5.57 -6.54 10.79
CA PHE A 45 4.16 -6.41 11.16
C PHE A 45 3.35 -7.68 10.87
N LEU A 46 3.58 -8.33 9.73
CA LEU A 46 2.88 -9.58 9.36
C LEU A 46 3.27 -10.76 10.25
N ILE A 47 4.55 -10.86 10.64
CA ILE A 47 5.00 -11.86 11.61
C ILE A 47 4.36 -11.62 12.97
N ALA A 48 4.35 -10.37 13.45
CA ALA A 48 3.71 -10.02 14.71
C ALA A 48 2.20 -10.35 14.69
N TYR A 49 1.51 -9.98 13.62
CA TYR A 49 0.11 -10.36 13.39
C TYR A 49 -0.07 -11.88 13.41
N GLY A 50 0.78 -12.63 12.68
CA GLY A 50 0.72 -14.09 12.64
C GLY A 50 0.87 -14.71 14.03
N VAL A 51 1.89 -14.30 14.78
CA VAL A 51 2.12 -14.79 16.15
C VAL A 51 0.91 -14.54 17.05
N ILE A 52 0.34 -13.33 17.03
CA ILE A 52 -0.83 -13.00 17.86
C ILE A 52 -2.07 -13.75 17.37
N ARG A 53 -2.29 -13.83 16.05
CA ARG A 53 -3.38 -14.61 15.44
C ARG A 53 -3.38 -16.06 15.88
N PHE A 54 -2.21 -16.69 15.99
CA PHE A 54 -2.06 -18.09 16.43
C PHE A 54 -2.25 -18.28 17.94
N ARG A 55 -2.17 -17.21 18.74
CA ARG A 55 -2.45 -17.28 20.19
C ARG A 55 -3.95 -17.27 20.50
N HIS A 56 -4.76 -16.75 19.59
CA HIS A 56 -6.21 -16.69 19.73
C HIS A 56 -6.87 -17.90 19.04
N PRO A 57 -7.84 -18.57 19.70
CA PRO A 57 -8.54 -19.68 19.08
C PRO A 57 -9.35 -19.20 17.86
N GLY A 58 -9.51 -20.08 16.87
CA GLY A 58 -10.44 -19.85 15.77
C GLY A 58 -11.88 -20.14 16.20
N TYR A 59 -12.84 -19.62 15.45
CA TYR A 59 -14.24 -20.04 15.60
C TYR A 59 -14.42 -21.47 15.04
N GLU A 60 -14.99 -22.36 15.83
CA GLU A 60 -15.16 -23.80 15.49
C GLU A 60 -16.58 -24.17 15.03
N GLY A 61 -17.52 -23.23 15.04
CA GLY A 61 -18.93 -23.48 14.67
C GLY A 61 -19.24 -23.31 13.18
N THR A 62 -20.52 -23.40 12.84
CA THR A 62 -21.07 -23.11 11.51
C THR A 62 -21.18 -21.60 11.27
N LEU A 63 -20.84 -21.14 10.06
CA LEU A 63 -20.88 -19.71 9.71
C LEU A 63 -22.26 -19.05 9.86
N SER A 64 -23.34 -19.84 9.80
CA SER A 64 -24.71 -19.39 10.01
C SER A 64 -25.00 -18.95 11.45
N ASP A 65 -24.29 -19.54 12.42
CA ASP A 65 -24.47 -19.31 13.85
C ASP A 65 -23.32 -18.46 14.44
N PHE A 66 -22.54 -17.85 13.56
CA PHE A 66 -21.44 -17.00 13.94
C PHE A 66 -21.95 -15.73 14.63
N SER A 67 -21.34 -15.42 15.76
CA SER A 67 -21.50 -14.13 16.44
C SER A 67 -20.11 -13.55 16.74
N PHE A 68 -20.01 -12.25 16.95
CA PHE A 68 -18.73 -11.65 17.35
C PHE A 68 -18.50 -11.85 18.86
N SER A 69 -17.30 -12.24 19.25
CA SER A 69 -16.91 -12.47 20.65
C SER A 69 -15.46 -12.06 20.89
N GLN A 70 -15.14 -11.71 22.14
CA GLN A 70 -13.78 -11.39 22.60
C GLN A 70 -12.91 -12.64 22.82
N THR A 71 -13.48 -13.84 22.75
CA THR A 71 -12.79 -15.09 23.12
C THR A 71 -12.10 -15.78 21.95
N TYR A 72 -12.45 -15.45 20.71
CA TYR A 72 -11.88 -16.04 19.50
C TYR A 72 -11.61 -14.98 18.43
N TRP A 73 -10.76 -15.33 17.47
CA TRP A 73 -10.44 -14.46 16.36
C TRP A 73 -11.63 -14.35 15.38
N PRO A 74 -11.97 -13.14 14.89
CA PRO A 74 -13.07 -12.98 13.96
C PRO A 74 -12.86 -13.69 12.63
N VAL A 75 -14.00 -14.02 12.00
CA VAL A 75 -14.08 -14.53 10.63
C VAL A 75 -14.13 -13.32 9.67
N PRO A 76 -13.11 -13.11 8.81
CA PRO A 76 -13.03 -11.93 7.95
C PRO A 76 -14.24 -11.73 7.02
N GLU A 77 -14.86 -12.81 6.57
CA GLU A 77 -16.03 -12.84 5.70
C GLU A 77 -17.23 -12.12 6.33
N LYS A 78 -17.32 -12.13 7.67
CA LYS A 78 -18.38 -11.46 8.43
C LYS A 78 -17.99 -10.06 8.89
N VAL A 79 -16.69 -9.79 9.01
CA VAL A 79 -16.20 -8.45 9.35
C VAL A 79 -16.32 -7.51 8.15
N PHE A 80 -15.97 -7.99 6.96
CA PHE A 80 -15.85 -7.20 5.74
C PHE A 80 -16.91 -7.61 4.71
N GLU A 81 -18.18 -7.46 5.09
CA GLU A 81 -19.33 -7.77 4.23
C GLU A 81 -20.06 -6.53 3.69
N ALA A 82 -19.72 -5.35 4.21
CA ALA A 82 -20.38 -4.11 3.84
C ALA A 82 -19.90 -3.60 2.47
N PHE A 83 -20.84 -3.07 1.69
CA PHE A 83 -20.55 -2.43 0.41
C PHE A 83 -21.16 -1.02 0.39
N PRO A 84 -20.44 0.01 -0.09
CA PRO A 84 -20.96 1.38 -0.15
C PRO A 84 -22.31 1.44 -0.88
N PHE A 85 -23.29 2.13 -0.29
CA PHE A 85 -24.66 2.31 -0.82
C PHE A 85 -25.56 1.07 -0.81
N PHE A 86 -25.07 -0.11 -0.43
CA PHE A 86 -25.87 -1.34 -0.30
C PHE A 86 -26.02 -1.74 1.17
N HIS A 87 -26.90 -1.03 1.88
CA HIS A 87 -27.20 -1.34 3.28
C HIS A 87 -28.04 -2.62 3.38
N GLY A 88 -27.63 -3.55 4.24
CA GLY A 88 -28.37 -4.79 4.53
C GLY A 88 -28.17 -5.94 3.54
N VAL A 89 -27.26 -5.80 2.57
CA VAL A 89 -26.82 -6.92 1.71
C VAL A 89 -25.45 -7.38 2.18
N GLU A 90 -25.35 -8.61 2.68
CA GLU A 90 -24.08 -9.23 3.05
C GLU A 90 -23.32 -9.62 1.78
N LEU A 91 -22.21 -8.93 1.48
CA LEU A 91 -21.33 -9.21 0.34
C LEU A 91 -19.91 -9.52 0.85
N PRO A 92 -19.65 -10.75 1.31
CA PRO A 92 -18.38 -11.12 1.94
C PRO A 92 -17.18 -10.82 1.03
N LEU A 93 -16.25 -10.00 1.52
CA LEU A 93 -14.96 -9.67 0.90
C LEU A 93 -15.04 -9.00 -0.49
N VAL A 94 -16.24 -8.72 -1.02
CA VAL A 94 -16.42 -8.17 -2.37
C VAL A 94 -15.82 -6.77 -2.47
N PHE A 95 -16.06 -5.92 -1.47
CA PHE A 95 -15.55 -4.55 -1.48
C PHE A 95 -14.02 -4.50 -1.36
N VAL A 96 -13.43 -5.34 -0.49
CA VAL A 96 -11.96 -5.50 -0.37
C VAL A 96 -11.35 -6.04 -1.68
N GLY A 97 -12.05 -6.98 -2.33
CA GLY A 97 -11.67 -7.49 -3.65
C GLY A 97 -11.66 -6.40 -4.72
N LEU A 98 -12.66 -5.51 -4.72
CA LEU A 98 -12.72 -4.35 -5.61
C LEU A 98 -11.54 -3.38 -5.38
N MET A 99 -11.19 -3.09 -4.12
CA MET A 99 -10.02 -2.25 -3.81
C MET A 99 -8.73 -2.82 -4.40
N THR A 100 -8.54 -4.13 -4.25
CA THR A 100 -7.38 -4.85 -4.79
C THR A 100 -7.36 -4.76 -6.31
N PHE A 101 -8.51 -4.97 -6.96
CA PHE A 101 -8.65 -4.83 -8.41
C PHE A 101 -8.28 -3.42 -8.90
N ILE A 102 -8.74 -2.37 -8.20
CA ILE A 102 -8.41 -0.97 -8.51
C ILE A 102 -6.89 -0.74 -8.46
N LEU A 103 -6.19 -1.21 -7.42
CA LEU A 103 -4.74 -1.05 -7.32
C LEU A 103 -3.98 -1.84 -8.39
N ILE A 104 -4.42 -3.05 -8.73
CA ILE A 104 -3.80 -3.84 -9.81
C ILE A 104 -3.94 -3.11 -11.14
N LEU A 105 -5.14 -2.60 -11.47
CA LEU A 105 -5.34 -1.79 -12.67
C LEU A 105 -4.50 -0.50 -12.65
N SER A 106 -4.42 0.17 -11.51
CA SER A 106 -3.58 1.36 -11.34
C SER A 106 -2.09 1.05 -11.51
N SER A 107 -1.63 -0.17 -11.19
CA SER A 107 -0.26 -0.61 -11.44
C SER A 107 0.00 -0.80 -12.94
N VAL A 108 -0.96 -1.37 -13.67
CA VAL A 108 -0.88 -1.50 -15.13
C VAL A 108 -0.76 -0.13 -15.79
N THR A 109 -1.56 0.86 -15.35
CA THR A 109 -1.46 2.22 -15.90
C THR A 109 -0.11 2.88 -15.59
N MET A 110 0.50 2.59 -14.44
CA MET A 110 1.86 3.06 -14.14
C MET A 110 2.90 2.48 -15.11
N VAL A 111 2.84 1.17 -15.38
CA VAL A 111 3.77 0.52 -16.31
C VAL A 111 3.65 1.13 -17.72
N LEU A 112 2.42 1.40 -18.18
CA LEU A 112 2.18 2.07 -19.46
C LEU A 112 2.70 3.51 -19.49
N ALA A 113 2.66 4.23 -18.36
CA ALA A 113 3.26 5.55 -18.22
C ALA A 113 4.79 5.49 -18.35
N VAL A 114 5.44 4.53 -17.67
CA VAL A 114 6.90 4.33 -17.76
C VAL A 114 7.32 3.94 -19.18
N GLU A 115 6.55 3.07 -19.84
CA GLU A 115 6.81 2.69 -21.22
C GLU A 115 6.68 3.89 -22.19
N ALA A 116 5.64 4.72 -22.02
CA ALA A 116 5.51 5.97 -22.78
C ALA A 116 6.69 6.92 -22.53
N GLY A 117 7.20 6.98 -21.29
CA GLY A 117 8.39 7.75 -20.93
C GLY A 117 9.64 7.28 -21.68
N HIS A 118 9.86 5.97 -21.77
CA HIS A 118 10.95 5.40 -22.58
C HIS A 118 10.82 5.72 -24.08
N ARG A 119 9.59 5.87 -24.59
CA ARG A 119 9.32 6.32 -25.97
C ARG A 119 9.40 7.83 -26.16
N MET A 120 9.70 8.60 -25.11
CA MET A 120 9.66 10.07 -25.10
C MET A 120 8.28 10.65 -25.49
N ASP A 121 7.20 9.87 -25.30
CA ASP A 121 5.83 10.28 -25.60
C ASP A 121 5.21 10.98 -24.39
N ARG A 122 5.34 12.32 -24.36
CA ARG A 122 4.82 13.17 -23.28
C ARG A 122 3.32 12.99 -23.06
N GLN A 123 2.53 12.97 -24.14
CA GLN A 123 1.06 12.87 -24.04
C GLN A 123 0.66 11.49 -23.48
N GLY A 124 1.37 10.44 -23.89
CA GLY A 124 1.22 9.11 -23.33
C GLY A 124 1.52 9.08 -21.82
N VAL A 125 2.64 9.65 -21.40
CA VAL A 125 3.02 9.74 -19.96
C VAL A 125 1.93 10.46 -19.18
N GLU A 126 1.55 11.67 -19.61
CA GLU A 126 0.53 12.48 -18.93
C GLU A 126 -0.80 11.72 -18.79
N LYS A 127 -1.29 11.11 -19.87
CA LYS A 127 -2.53 10.35 -19.88
C LYS A 127 -2.50 9.21 -18.87
N TRP A 128 -1.47 8.36 -18.93
CA TRP A 128 -1.39 7.17 -18.07
C TRP A 128 -1.12 7.53 -16.61
N MET A 129 -0.36 8.58 -16.35
CA MET A 129 -0.13 9.09 -15.00
C MET A 129 -1.42 9.58 -14.33
N ILE A 130 -2.28 10.31 -15.05
CA ILE A 130 -3.59 10.73 -14.53
C ILE A 130 -4.42 9.52 -14.10
N TRP A 131 -4.47 8.48 -14.93
CA TRP A 131 -5.22 7.25 -14.59
C TRP A 131 -4.67 6.57 -13.33
N THR A 132 -3.35 6.51 -13.17
CA THR A 132 -2.72 6.00 -11.96
C THR A 132 -3.09 6.82 -10.73
N ILE A 133 -3.05 8.16 -10.83
CA ILE A 133 -3.40 9.05 -9.70
C ILE A 133 -4.88 8.86 -9.31
N ILE A 134 -5.79 8.80 -10.29
CA ILE A 134 -7.22 8.54 -10.05
C ILE A 134 -7.42 7.18 -9.38
N GLY A 135 -6.73 6.14 -9.85
CA GLY A 135 -6.78 4.80 -9.24
C GLY A 135 -6.33 4.82 -7.78
N GLY A 136 -5.20 5.46 -7.49
CA GLY A 136 -4.69 5.61 -6.13
C GLY A 136 -5.60 6.43 -5.20
N LEU A 137 -6.16 7.55 -5.69
CA LEU A 137 -7.13 8.35 -4.93
C LEU A 137 -8.44 7.58 -4.66
N THR A 138 -8.90 6.82 -5.64
CA THR A 138 -10.10 5.97 -5.50
C THR A 138 -9.86 4.91 -4.42
N PHE A 139 -8.71 4.23 -4.46
CA PHE A 139 -8.33 3.27 -3.42
C PHE A 139 -8.29 3.91 -2.02
N LEU A 140 -7.66 5.08 -1.87
CA LEU A 140 -7.62 5.79 -0.58
C LEU A 140 -9.02 6.18 -0.10
N GLY A 141 -9.90 6.60 -1.00
CA GLY A 141 -11.31 6.87 -0.68
C GLY A 141 -12.05 5.63 -0.20
N CYS A 142 -11.88 4.49 -0.87
CA CYS A 142 -12.45 3.21 -0.45
C CYS A 142 -11.91 2.77 0.93
N GLN A 143 -10.60 2.88 1.16
CA GLN A 143 -9.97 2.55 2.43
C GLN A 143 -10.50 3.46 3.57
N ALA A 144 -10.64 4.76 3.32
CA ALA A 144 -11.17 5.70 4.29
C ALA A 144 -12.63 5.40 4.65
N TRP A 145 -13.44 5.01 3.66
CA TRP A 145 -14.81 4.57 3.88
C TRP A 145 -14.85 3.29 4.72
N GLU A 146 -14.03 2.30 4.39
CA GLU A 146 -13.96 1.02 5.13
C GLU A 146 -13.59 1.25 6.59
N TRP A 147 -12.57 2.08 6.83
CA TRP A 147 -12.17 2.48 8.17
C TRP A 147 -13.29 3.21 8.90
N SER A 148 -13.96 4.16 8.24
CA SER A 148 -15.09 4.85 8.84
C SER A 148 -16.19 3.84 9.22
N HIS A 149 -16.56 2.93 8.33
CA HIS A 149 -17.56 1.91 8.60
C HIS A 149 -17.17 1.01 9.78
N PHE A 150 -15.93 0.53 9.79
CA PHE A 150 -15.37 -0.31 10.85
C PHE A 150 -15.26 0.40 12.21
N ILE A 151 -14.96 1.71 12.21
CA ILE A 151 -14.91 2.53 13.44
C ILE A 151 -16.30 2.82 13.99
N HIS A 152 -17.28 3.10 13.13
CA HIS A 152 -18.65 3.39 13.56
C HIS A 152 -19.40 2.14 14.03
N GLY A 153 -19.08 0.98 13.46
CA GLY A 153 -19.69 -0.29 13.85
C GLY A 153 -21.06 -0.53 13.24
N THR A 154 -21.73 -1.56 13.75
CA THR A 154 -23.11 -1.89 13.36
C THR A 154 -24.10 -1.41 14.42
N ASP A 155 -25.33 -1.11 14.00
CA ASP A 155 -26.40 -0.62 14.89
C ASP A 155 -26.75 -1.59 16.02
N ALA A 156 -26.46 -2.88 15.84
CA ALA A 156 -26.69 -3.92 16.84
C ALA A 156 -25.69 -3.85 18.02
N GLY A 157 -24.48 -3.34 17.79
CA GLY A 157 -23.38 -3.40 18.77
C GLY A 157 -22.98 -4.83 19.17
N SER A 158 -21.98 -4.97 20.04
CA SER A 158 -21.62 -6.25 20.67
C SER A 158 -21.66 -6.10 22.19
N ARG A 159 -22.26 -7.08 22.88
CA ARG A 159 -22.41 -7.04 24.33
C ARG A 159 -21.23 -7.67 25.04
N LEU A 160 -20.62 -6.93 25.95
CA LEU A 160 -19.56 -7.42 26.82
C LEU A 160 -20.12 -8.22 27.99
N LEU A 161 -19.22 -8.98 28.63
CA LEU A 161 -19.51 -9.78 29.82
C LEU A 161 -19.95 -8.93 31.02
N ASP A 162 -19.57 -7.65 31.06
CA ASP A 162 -19.98 -6.68 32.08
C ASP A 162 -21.38 -6.06 31.82
N GLY A 163 -22.02 -6.44 30.70
CA GLY A 163 -23.33 -5.96 30.28
C GLY A 163 -23.31 -4.68 29.45
N SER A 164 -22.15 -4.04 29.27
CA SER A 164 -21.98 -2.87 28.39
C SER A 164 -22.04 -3.27 26.92
N ILE A 165 -22.39 -2.32 26.05
CA ILE A 165 -22.48 -2.52 24.59
C ILE A 165 -21.37 -1.70 23.93
N ILE A 166 -20.56 -2.36 23.11
CA ILE A 166 -19.53 -1.72 22.28
C ILE A 166 -20.07 -1.55 20.87
N TYR A 167 -19.84 -0.36 20.31
CA TYR A 167 -20.09 -0.06 18.91
C TYR A 167 -18.75 0.18 18.21
N GLY A 168 -18.57 -0.48 17.07
CA GLY A 168 -17.42 -0.34 16.21
C GLY A 168 -16.10 -0.76 16.84
N ALA A 169 -15.02 -0.31 16.23
CA ALA A 169 -13.68 -0.69 16.61
C ALA A 169 -12.73 0.50 16.71
N ASN A 170 -11.90 0.47 17.74
CA ASN A 170 -10.77 1.36 17.94
C ASN A 170 -9.60 0.54 18.52
N LEU A 171 -8.54 1.20 18.95
CA LEU A 171 -7.33 0.54 19.46
C LEU A 171 -7.50 -0.15 20.83
N GLN A 172 -8.58 0.14 21.54
CA GLN A 172 -8.84 -0.34 22.90
C GLN A 172 -10.06 -1.26 22.97
N LEU A 173 -11.10 -0.93 22.21
CA LEU A 173 -12.38 -1.63 22.16
C LEU A 173 -12.64 -2.07 20.73
N ASN A 174 -13.13 -3.30 20.57
CA ASN A 174 -13.41 -3.85 19.26
C ASN A 174 -14.72 -4.67 19.31
N GLN A 175 -15.74 -4.21 18.60
CA GLN A 175 -17.02 -4.92 18.46
C GLN A 175 -16.85 -6.30 17.81
N TYR A 176 -15.90 -6.41 16.88
CA TYR A 176 -15.76 -7.56 16.00
C TYR A 176 -14.89 -8.67 16.58
N GLY A 177 -14.25 -8.48 17.73
CA GLY A 177 -13.38 -9.49 18.33
C GLY A 177 -12.42 -8.91 19.34
N PRO A 178 -11.33 -9.64 19.68
CA PRO A 178 -10.29 -9.14 20.56
C PRO A 178 -9.75 -7.77 20.11
N PRO A 179 -9.38 -6.85 21.01
CA PRO A 179 -8.80 -5.55 20.64
C PRO A 179 -7.56 -5.67 19.76
N ASP A 180 -6.77 -6.73 19.93
CA ASP A 180 -5.61 -7.05 19.11
C ASP A 180 -5.95 -7.09 17.61
N PHE A 181 -7.11 -7.65 17.24
CA PHE A 181 -7.52 -7.71 15.83
C PHE A 181 -7.64 -6.31 15.22
N ALA A 182 -8.38 -5.42 15.89
CA ALA A 182 -8.54 -4.04 15.44
C ALA A 182 -7.21 -3.29 15.42
N ALA A 183 -6.37 -3.46 16.44
CA ALA A 183 -5.04 -2.84 16.48
C ALA A 183 -4.18 -3.25 15.28
N PHE A 184 -4.03 -4.54 15.00
CA PHE A 184 -3.25 -5.00 13.84
C PHE A 184 -3.88 -4.59 12.52
N PHE A 185 -5.22 -4.63 12.40
CA PHE A 185 -5.92 -4.17 11.21
C PHE A 185 -5.59 -2.69 10.92
N PHE A 186 -5.78 -1.79 11.89
CA PHE A 186 -5.51 -0.36 11.71
C PHE A 186 -4.02 -0.07 11.48
N PHE A 187 -3.11 -0.74 12.20
CA PHE A 187 -1.67 -0.50 12.01
C PHE A 187 -1.17 -0.97 10.64
N ILE A 188 -1.48 -2.20 10.23
CA ILE A 188 -0.98 -2.76 8.96
C ILE A 188 -1.60 -2.02 7.78
N THR A 189 -2.93 -1.89 7.76
CA THR A 189 -3.63 -1.24 6.65
C THR A 189 -3.43 0.27 6.65
N GLY A 190 -3.22 0.88 7.81
CA GLY A 190 -2.94 2.32 7.94
C GLY A 190 -1.53 2.68 7.48
N PHE A 191 -0.53 1.88 7.87
CA PHE A 191 0.83 2.03 7.35
C PHE A 191 0.87 1.82 5.84
N HIS A 192 0.16 0.82 5.32
CA HIS A 192 -0.02 0.65 3.87
C HIS A 192 -0.71 1.84 3.20
N GLY A 193 -1.80 2.34 3.79
CA GLY A 193 -2.51 3.53 3.31
C GLY A 193 -1.60 4.76 3.24
N PHE A 194 -0.70 4.94 4.22
CA PHE A 194 0.30 5.99 4.20
C PHE A 194 1.31 5.85 3.05
N HIS A 195 1.74 4.62 2.73
CA HIS A 195 2.59 4.34 1.56
C HIS A 195 1.87 4.71 0.26
N VAL A 196 0.61 4.31 0.12
CA VAL A 196 -0.19 4.64 -1.08
C VAL A 196 -0.41 6.15 -1.18
N PHE A 197 -0.73 6.83 -0.08
CA PHE A 197 -0.86 8.29 -0.04
C PHE A 197 0.42 8.99 -0.49
N SER A 198 1.57 8.60 0.07
CA SER A 198 2.87 9.14 -0.31
C SER A 198 3.19 8.87 -1.79
N GLY A 199 2.88 7.67 -2.28
CA GLY A 199 3.03 7.30 -3.69
C GLY A 199 2.17 8.15 -4.62
N VAL A 200 0.90 8.42 -4.26
CA VAL A 200 0.01 9.31 -5.01
C VAL A 200 0.55 10.74 -5.03
N ALA A 201 1.05 11.26 -3.90
CA ALA A 201 1.64 12.59 -3.83
C ALA A 201 2.89 12.71 -4.73
N LEU A 202 3.76 11.71 -4.73
CA LEU A 202 4.93 11.65 -5.62
C LEU A 202 4.52 11.54 -7.09
N ASN A 203 3.52 10.73 -7.41
CA ASN A 203 2.98 10.64 -8.77
C ASN A 203 2.40 11.96 -9.25
N PHE A 204 1.70 12.69 -8.38
CA PHE A 204 1.21 14.03 -8.72
C PHE A 204 2.37 15.00 -9.02
N LEU A 205 3.44 14.96 -8.22
CA LEU A 205 4.63 15.78 -8.46
C LEU A 205 5.31 15.43 -9.79
N ILE A 206 5.45 14.14 -10.12
CA ILE A 206 6.03 13.69 -11.39
C ILE A 206 5.11 14.11 -12.55
N PHE A 207 3.80 13.98 -12.40
CA PHE A 207 2.82 14.38 -13.41
C PHE A 207 2.92 15.89 -13.71
N TYR A 208 3.05 16.71 -12.66
CA TYR A 208 3.28 18.15 -12.80
C TYR A 208 4.60 18.45 -13.53
N GLN A 209 5.68 17.74 -13.21
CA GLN A 209 6.96 17.92 -13.90
C GLN A 209 6.91 17.50 -15.38
N ALA A 210 6.15 16.44 -15.70
CA ALA A 210 5.92 16.00 -17.06
C ALA A 210 5.13 17.02 -17.88
N THR A 211 4.06 17.58 -17.30
CA THR A 211 3.24 18.62 -17.95
C THR A 211 4.00 19.93 -18.18
N VAL A 212 4.89 20.32 -17.26
CA VAL A 212 5.77 21.50 -17.40
C VAL A 212 6.93 21.26 -18.39
N GLY A 213 7.14 20.01 -18.85
CA GLY A 213 8.17 19.65 -19.81
C GLY A 213 9.58 19.58 -19.22
N ILE A 214 9.71 19.40 -17.91
CA ILE A 214 11.03 19.30 -17.24
C ILE A 214 11.78 18.04 -17.72
N PHE A 215 11.07 16.92 -17.88
CA PHE A 215 11.67 15.67 -18.36
C PHE A 215 12.11 15.74 -19.83
N GLU A 216 11.34 16.45 -20.67
CA GLU A 216 11.72 16.73 -22.05
C GLU A 216 13.00 17.57 -22.13
N ARG A 217 13.15 18.58 -21.26
CA ARG A 217 14.39 19.39 -21.16
C ARG A 217 15.59 18.62 -20.62
N ARG A 218 15.37 17.60 -19.78
CA ARG A 218 16.44 16.74 -19.23
C ARG A 218 16.87 15.64 -20.21
N GLY A 219 16.07 15.34 -21.23
CA GLY A 219 16.36 14.27 -22.21
C GLY A 219 16.23 12.85 -21.64
N HIS A 220 15.67 12.71 -20.44
CA HIS A 220 15.34 11.43 -19.82
C HIS A 220 14.04 11.58 -19.02
N TYR A 221 13.15 10.60 -19.16
CA TYR A 221 11.95 10.43 -18.34
C TYR A 221 12.23 9.48 -17.18
#